data_AF-A0AAD4EJQ6-F1
#
_entry.id   AF-A0AAD4EJQ6-F1
#
_cell.length_a   1.000
_cell.length_b   1.000
_cell.length_c   1.000
_cell.angle_alpha   90.00
_cell.angle_beta   90.00
_cell.angle_gamma   90.00
#
_symmetry.space_group_name_H-M   'P 1'
#
loop_
_entity.id
_entity.type
_entity.pdbx_description
1 polymer ?
#
loop_
_entity_poly.entity_id
_entity_poly.type
_entity_poly.pdbx_seq_one_letter_code
_entity_poly.pdbx_strand_id
1 'polypeptide(L)'
;MADTSDALAPKPEGEEIDPHFEPVIKLTEQVEVKTYEEDEDVLFKMRAKLFRFDNILNEWKERGTGDVKLLQHKETKKVRLVMRRDKTLKVCANHHISSEMRLQPNIGSDRSWVWKVAADYTEEPPTAETLAIRFANSDNANEFKRQFELTQKINSSASPDEQSAPEAKEQEEEEEEEEEEEKKEESAEEKKE
;
A
#
# COMPACT_ATOMS: atom_id res chain seq x y z
N MET A 1 24.70 -15.31 -74.70
CA MET A 1 23.30 -15.17 -74.28
C MET A 1 23.27 -15.32 -72.78
N ALA A 2 22.53 -14.45 -72.10
CA ALA A 2 22.66 -14.17 -70.68
C ALA A 2 22.35 -15.39 -69.80
N ASP A 3 23.29 -15.66 -68.91
CA ASP A 3 23.15 -16.49 -67.73
C ASP A 3 22.12 -15.82 -66.80
N THR A 4 20.98 -16.47 -66.60
CA THR A 4 19.92 -16.04 -65.67
C THR A 4 19.49 -17.25 -64.86
N SER A 5 20.43 -17.83 -64.11
CA SER A 5 20.11 -18.68 -62.97
C SER A 5 19.66 -17.81 -61.80
N ASP A 6 18.34 -17.66 -61.69
CA ASP A 6 17.56 -17.54 -60.46
C ASP A 6 18.28 -16.99 -59.22
N ALA A 7 18.28 -15.65 -59.07
CA ALA A 7 18.81 -14.95 -57.91
C ALA A 7 17.74 -14.76 -56.80
N LEU A 8 16.66 -15.56 -56.79
CA LEU A 8 15.56 -15.43 -55.83
C LEU A 8 15.23 -16.71 -55.05
N ALA A 9 16.17 -17.64 -54.93
CA ALA A 9 16.05 -18.71 -53.95
C ALA A 9 16.15 -18.11 -52.53
N PRO A 10 15.18 -18.34 -51.63
CA PRO A 10 15.33 -17.97 -50.23
C PRO A 10 16.53 -18.75 -49.67
N LYS A 11 17.55 -18.03 -49.20
CA LYS A 11 18.58 -18.63 -48.34
C LYS A 11 17.84 -19.32 -47.19
N PRO A 12 18.20 -20.55 -46.79
CA PRO A 12 17.64 -21.12 -45.57
C PRO A 12 17.86 -20.11 -44.47
N GLU A 13 16.76 -19.59 -43.94
CA GLU A 13 16.75 -18.71 -42.78
C GLU A 13 17.62 -19.40 -41.73
N GLY A 14 18.68 -18.70 -41.32
CA GLY A 14 19.80 -19.28 -40.60
C GLY A 14 19.28 -20.16 -39.47
N GLU A 15 19.74 -21.41 -39.43
CA GLU A 15 19.58 -22.28 -38.27
C GLU A 15 19.95 -21.46 -37.03
N GLU A 16 18.94 -21.12 -36.23
CA GLU A 16 19.16 -20.42 -34.98
C GLU A 16 20.12 -21.29 -34.16
N ILE A 17 21.32 -20.78 -33.94
CA ILE A 17 22.31 -21.47 -33.12
C ILE A 17 21.73 -21.51 -31.71
N ASP A 18 21.25 -22.68 -31.27
CA ASP A 18 20.80 -22.97 -29.91
C ASP A 18 21.92 -23.71 -29.17
N PRO A 19 22.86 -23.00 -28.51
CA PRO A 19 23.99 -23.64 -27.87
C PRO A 19 23.50 -24.37 -26.62
N HIS A 20 23.71 -25.68 -26.58
CA HIS A 20 23.39 -26.48 -25.41
C HIS A 20 24.43 -26.30 -24.30
N PHE A 21 23.98 -26.06 -23.07
CA PHE A 21 24.84 -25.97 -21.88
C PHE A 21 24.43 -27.03 -20.86
N GLU A 22 25.41 -27.77 -20.33
CA GLU A 22 25.16 -28.68 -19.21
C GLU A 22 24.87 -27.89 -17.91
N PRO A 23 23.78 -28.20 -17.19
CA PRO A 23 23.46 -27.51 -15.94
C PRO A 23 24.50 -27.77 -14.85
N VAL A 24 25.10 -26.70 -14.31
CA VAL A 24 26.02 -26.77 -13.16
C VAL A 24 25.31 -27.24 -11.90
N ILE A 25 24.05 -26.86 -11.72
CA ILE A 25 23.21 -27.22 -10.57
C ILE A 25 21.87 -27.75 -11.11
N LYS A 26 21.48 -28.92 -10.62
CA LYS A 26 20.17 -29.51 -10.90
C LYS A 26 19.26 -29.24 -9.70
N LEU A 27 18.23 -28.42 -9.89
CA LEU A 27 17.18 -28.21 -8.90
C LEU A 27 16.24 -29.43 -8.96
N THR A 28 16.53 -30.45 -8.15
CA THR A 28 15.80 -31.74 -8.17
C THR A 28 14.48 -31.69 -7.41
N GLU A 29 14.35 -30.76 -6.47
CA GLU A 29 13.17 -30.63 -5.61
C GLU A 29 12.32 -29.45 -6.07
N GLN A 30 11.06 -29.71 -6.38
CA GLN A 30 10.09 -28.65 -6.60
C GLN A 30 9.73 -28.05 -5.24
N VAL A 31 10.16 -26.82 -5.01
CA VAL A 31 9.80 -26.08 -3.79
C VAL A 31 8.37 -25.58 -3.91
N GLU A 32 7.53 -25.89 -2.92
CA GLU A 32 6.21 -25.27 -2.80
C GLU A 32 6.38 -23.78 -2.49
N VAL A 33 5.99 -22.92 -3.43
CA VAL A 33 6.10 -21.48 -3.27
C VAL A 33 4.82 -20.95 -2.63
N LYS A 34 4.94 -20.46 -1.39
CA LYS A 34 3.86 -19.75 -0.69
C LYS A 34 3.99 -18.26 -0.87
N THR A 35 2.88 -17.58 -1.10
CA THR A 35 2.82 -16.12 -1.26
C THR A 35 2.77 -15.39 0.06
N TYR A 36 2.33 -16.10 1.13
CA TYR A 36 2.00 -15.54 2.44
C TYR A 36 0.87 -14.50 2.37
N GLU A 37 -0.04 -14.69 1.41
CA GLU A 37 -1.28 -13.93 1.19
C GLU A 37 -2.52 -14.85 1.26
N GLU A 38 -2.34 -16.14 1.59
CA GLU A 38 -3.41 -17.17 1.54
C GLU A 38 -4.48 -16.98 2.63
N ASP A 39 -4.09 -16.40 3.76
CA ASP A 39 -4.96 -16.12 4.91
C ASP A 39 -5.59 -14.72 4.85
N GLU A 40 -5.55 -14.07 3.68
CA GLU A 40 -6.05 -12.71 3.49
C GLU A 40 -7.06 -12.61 2.34
N ASP A 41 -8.06 -11.75 2.54
CA ASP A 41 -9.06 -11.41 1.53
C ASP A 41 -8.68 -10.11 0.82
N VAL A 42 -8.83 -10.09 -0.51
CA VAL A 42 -8.52 -8.93 -1.34
C VAL A 42 -9.68 -7.94 -1.30
N LEU A 43 -9.55 -6.85 -0.54
CA LEU A 43 -10.56 -5.79 -0.47
C LEU A 43 -10.50 -4.85 -1.68
N PHE A 44 -9.30 -4.63 -2.20
CA PHE A 44 -9.06 -3.76 -3.35
C PHE A 44 -7.89 -4.28 -4.17
N LYS A 45 -7.98 -4.16 -5.50
CA LYS A 45 -6.89 -4.46 -6.43
C LYS A 45 -6.94 -3.49 -7.60
N MET A 46 -5.82 -2.82 -7.88
CA MET A 46 -5.75 -1.92 -9.03
C MET A 46 -4.32 -1.75 -9.55
N ARG A 47 -4.20 -1.55 -10.85
CA ARG A 47 -2.95 -1.23 -11.53
C ARG A 47 -2.43 0.15 -11.12
N ALA A 48 -1.16 0.24 -10.71
CA ALA A 48 -0.53 1.49 -10.32
C ALA A 48 0.98 1.51 -10.60
N LYS A 49 1.57 2.70 -10.48
CA LYS A 49 3.02 2.92 -10.41
C LYS A 49 3.36 3.58 -9.08
N LEU A 50 4.31 2.99 -8.36
CA LEU A 50 4.78 3.42 -7.05
C LEU A 50 6.15 4.08 -7.17
N PHE A 51 6.32 5.16 -6.43
CA PHE A 51 7.55 5.93 -6.30
C PHE A 51 7.94 6.04 -4.82
N ARG A 52 9.23 6.21 -4.59
CA ARG A 52 9.82 6.49 -3.29
C ARG A 52 10.56 7.82 -3.37
N PHE A 53 10.41 8.66 -2.34
CA PHE A 53 11.20 9.87 -2.24
C PHE A 53 12.60 9.56 -1.70
N ASP A 54 13.63 10.00 -2.42
CA ASP A 54 15.02 9.91 -1.96
C ASP A 54 15.40 11.19 -1.22
N ASN A 55 15.55 11.11 0.11
CA ASN A 55 15.86 12.26 0.95
C ASN A 55 17.28 12.83 0.72
N ILE A 56 18.20 12.05 0.15
CA ILE A 56 19.58 12.50 -0.08
C ILE A 56 19.62 13.37 -1.34
N LEU A 57 18.93 12.92 -2.40
CA LEU A 57 18.92 13.59 -3.70
C LEU A 57 17.72 14.53 -3.89
N ASN A 58 16.75 14.52 -2.96
CA ASN A 58 15.49 15.25 -3.02
C ASN A 58 14.70 14.99 -4.32
N GLU A 59 14.60 13.73 -4.72
CA GLU A 59 13.94 13.34 -5.97
C GLU A 59 13.03 12.11 -5.79
N TRP A 60 12.06 11.97 -6.69
CA TRP A 60 11.20 10.79 -6.77
C TRP A 60 11.85 9.70 -7.63
N LYS A 61 12.09 8.53 -7.05
CA LYS A 61 12.58 7.34 -7.76
C LYS A 61 11.45 6.34 -7.97
N GLU A 62 11.37 5.75 -9.16
CA GLU A 62 10.42 4.66 -9.41
C GLU A 62 10.77 3.46 -8.54
N ARG A 63 9.80 3.01 -7.74
CA ARG A 63 9.95 1.85 -6.86
C ARG A 63 9.41 0.59 -7.50
N GLY A 64 8.30 0.69 -8.23
CA GLY A 64 7.73 -0.44 -8.98
C GLY A 64 6.44 -0.12 -9.72
N THR A 65 6.15 -0.91 -10.75
CA THR A 65 4.88 -0.88 -11.49
C THR A 65 4.22 -2.25 -11.40
N GLY A 66 2.93 -2.28 -11.08
CA GLY A 66 2.22 -3.52 -10.77
C GLY A 66 0.81 -3.30 -10.22
N ASP A 67 0.23 -4.36 -9.66
CA ASP A 67 -1.07 -4.26 -8.98
C ASP A 67 -0.84 -3.96 -7.49
N VAL A 68 -1.43 -2.87 -7.01
CA VAL A 68 -1.56 -2.60 -5.57
C VAL A 68 -2.79 -3.34 -5.04
N LYS A 69 -2.64 -3.99 -3.90
CA LYS A 69 -3.72 -4.70 -3.19
C LYS A 69 -3.87 -4.16 -1.77
N LEU A 70 -5.10 -4.08 -1.30
CA LEU A 70 -5.43 -3.96 0.13
C LEU A 70 -5.92 -5.34 0.59
N LEU A 71 -5.17 -5.95 1.50
CA LEU A 71 -5.37 -7.33 1.95
C LEU A 71 -5.81 -7.33 3.40
N GLN A 72 -6.96 -7.94 3.70
CA GLN A 72 -7.48 -8.10 5.06
C GLN A 72 -7.23 -9.50 5.57
N HIS A 73 -6.56 -9.64 6.70
CA HIS A 73 -6.35 -10.93 7.35
C HIS A 73 -7.69 -11.53 7.85
N LYS A 74 -7.92 -12.81 7.55
CA LYS A 74 -9.19 -13.50 7.85
C LYS A 74 -9.51 -13.56 9.34
N GLU A 75 -8.50 -13.78 10.18
CA GLU A 75 -8.67 -13.85 11.64
C GLU A 75 -8.59 -12.47 12.32
N THR A 76 -7.44 -11.80 12.25
CA THR A 76 -7.20 -10.52 12.95
C THR A 76 -7.97 -9.33 12.37
N LYS A 77 -8.56 -9.46 11.17
CA LYS A 77 -9.24 -8.39 10.42
C LYS A 77 -8.37 -7.17 10.09
N LYS A 78 -7.08 -7.21 10.41
CA LYS A 78 -6.10 -6.17 10.06
C LYS A 78 -5.86 -6.14 8.56
N VAL A 79 -5.74 -4.94 8.02
CA VAL A 79 -5.53 -4.67 6.61
C VAL A 79 -4.12 -4.15 6.37
N ARG A 80 -3.45 -4.68 5.35
CA ARG A 80 -2.16 -4.18 4.86
C ARG A 80 -2.21 -3.86 3.37
N LEU A 81 -1.30 -2.99 2.94
CA LEU A 81 -1.06 -2.69 1.54
C LEU A 81 0.10 -3.56 1.06
N VAL A 82 -0.13 -4.31 -0.03
CA VAL A 82 0.90 -5.10 -0.72
C VAL A 82 0.91 -4.74 -2.19
N MET A 83 2.10 -4.51 -2.75
CA MET A 83 2.28 -4.28 -4.18
C MET A 83 3.49 -5.06 -4.68
N ARG A 84 3.35 -5.72 -5.84
CA ARG A 84 4.41 -6.50 -6.49
C ARG A 84 4.72 -5.95 -7.86
N ARG A 85 6.00 -5.98 -8.26
CA ARG A 85 6.44 -5.58 -9.60
C ARG A 85 6.02 -6.61 -10.63
N ASP A 86 5.65 -6.14 -11.82
CA ASP A 86 5.42 -7.04 -12.95
C ASP A 86 6.63 -7.89 -13.27
N LYS A 87 6.36 -9.09 -13.81
CA LYS A 87 7.32 -10.08 -14.31
C LYS A 87 8.21 -10.68 -13.23
N THR A 88 8.85 -9.85 -12.42
CA THR A 88 9.74 -10.27 -11.33
C THR A 88 8.99 -10.71 -10.06
N LEU A 89 7.74 -10.25 -9.89
CA LEU A 89 6.89 -10.54 -8.72
C LEU A 89 7.48 -10.11 -7.36
N LYS A 90 8.59 -9.36 -7.38
CA LYS A 90 9.22 -8.79 -6.19
C LYS A 90 8.30 -7.77 -5.54
N VAL A 91 8.17 -7.85 -4.23
CA VAL A 91 7.40 -6.90 -3.43
C VAL A 91 8.06 -5.51 -3.52
N CYS A 92 7.26 -4.47 -3.72
CA CYS A 92 7.70 -3.07 -3.78
C CYS A 92 6.95 -2.16 -2.80
N ALA A 93 5.90 -2.66 -2.13
CA ALA A 93 5.35 -2.09 -0.90
C ALA A 93 4.75 -3.22 -0.06
N ASN A 94 4.96 -3.15 1.26
CA ASN A 94 4.37 -4.07 2.22
C ASN A 94 4.32 -3.39 3.60
N HIS A 95 3.17 -2.83 3.96
CA HIS A 95 3.00 -2.18 5.26
C HIS A 95 1.54 -2.22 5.71
N HIS A 96 1.32 -2.22 7.02
CA HIS A 96 -0.01 -2.03 7.58
C HIS A 96 -0.51 -0.62 7.32
N ILE A 97 -1.81 -0.49 7.11
CA ILE A 97 -2.47 0.81 7.00
C ILE A 97 -2.79 1.31 8.41
N SER A 98 -2.08 2.33 8.89
CA SER A 98 -2.39 2.92 10.20
C SER A 98 -3.44 4.03 10.09
N SER A 99 -4.14 4.28 11.19
CA SER A 99 -5.13 5.36 11.31
C SER A 99 -4.51 6.75 11.14
N GLU A 100 -3.20 6.90 11.37
CA GLU A 100 -2.44 8.15 11.26
C GLU A 100 -1.99 8.47 9.84
N MET A 101 -1.95 7.50 8.92
CA MET A 101 -1.57 7.75 7.54
C MET A 101 -2.53 8.76 6.89
N ARG A 102 -2.01 9.64 6.02
CA ARG A 102 -2.82 10.62 5.29
C ARG A 102 -2.39 10.64 3.84
N LEU A 103 -3.31 10.36 2.93
CA LEU A 103 -3.10 10.51 1.49
C LEU A 103 -3.20 12.00 1.13
N GLN A 104 -2.07 12.58 0.75
CA GLN A 104 -1.96 13.97 0.31
C GLN A 104 -1.88 14.04 -1.22
N PRO A 105 -2.56 15.00 -1.87
CA PRO A 105 -2.45 15.18 -3.32
C PRO A 105 -1.01 15.57 -3.69
N ASN A 106 -0.52 15.03 -4.81
CA ASN A 106 0.78 15.44 -5.34
C ASN A 106 0.63 16.69 -6.23
N ILE A 107 1.54 17.67 -6.08
CA ILE A 107 1.49 18.90 -6.87
C ILE A 107 1.64 18.57 -8.35
N GLY A 108 0.71 19.06 -9.18
CA GLY A 108 0.71 18.83 -10.62
C GLY A 108 0.22 17.45 -11.07
N SER A 109 -0.43 16.68 -10.20
CA SER A 109 -1.10 15.42 -10.56
C SER A 109 -2.46 15.29 -9.89
N ASP A 110 -3.49 15.05 -10.69
CA ASP A 110 -4.86 14.73 -10.25
C ASP A 110 -5.08 13.23 -10.01
N ARG A 111 -4.08 12.41 -10.32
CA ARG A 111 -4.11 10.95 -10.29
C ARG A 111 -3.01 10.34 -9.43
N SER A 112 -2.55 11.10 -8.43
CA SER A 112 -1.48 10.64 -7.54
C SER A 112 -1.69 11.05 -6.10
N TRP A 113 -1.34 10.14 -5.19
CA TRP A 113 -1.34 10.37 -3.75
C TRP A 113 0.03 10.13 -3.17
N VAL A 114 0.37 10.88 -2.12
CA VAL A 114 1.61 10.80 -1.36
C VAL A 114 1.27 10.51 0.10
N TRP A 115 2.03 9.63 0.75
CA TRP A 115 1.92 9.38 2.19
C TRP A 115 3.24 8.94 2.80
N LYS A 116 3.34 9.06 4.11
CA LYS A 116 4.48 8.58 4.89
C LYS A 116 4.14 7.23 5.52
N VAL A 117 5.11 6.33 5.52
CA VAL A 117 5.04 5.00 6.11
C VAL A 117 6.15 4.90 7.15
N ALA A 118 5.80 4.56 8.39
CA ALA A 118 6.79 4.43 9.46
C ALA A 118 7.63 3.15 9.35
N ALA A 119 7.01 2.05 8.92
CA ALA A 119 7.65 0.75 8.74
C ALA A 119 7.10 0.05 7.49
N ASP A 120 7.86 0.08 6.40
CA ASP A 120 7.64 -0.70 5.19
C ASP A 120 8.59 -1.91 5.16
N TYR A 121 8.01 -3.09 4.93
CA TYR A 121 8.65 -4.41 5.04
C TYR A 121 9.02 -4.99 3.67
N THR A 122 9.41 -4.14 2.71
CA THR A 122 9.93 -4.62 1.42
C THR A 122 11.38 -5.05 1.50
N GLU A 123 12.13 -4.39 2.39
CA GLU A 123 13.54 -4.66 2.68
C GLU A 123 13.62 -5.07 4.16
N GLU A 124 14.70 -5.75 4.52
CA GLU A 124 15.01 -6.11 5.90
C GLU A 124 16.30 -5.41 6.31
N PRO A 125 16.30 -4.60 7.40
CA PRO A 125 15.20 -4.30 8.32
C PRO A 125 14.12 -3.37 7.74
N PRO A 126 12.93 -3.24 8.39
CA PRO A 126 11.86 -2.35 7.94
C PRO A 126 12.31 -0.88 7.90
N THR A 127 11.91 -0.16 6.84
CA THR A 127 12.32 1.24 6.62
C THR A 127 11.16 2.22 6.69
N ALA A 128 11.42 3.43 7.18
CA ALA A 128 10.49 4.54 7.05
C ALA A 128 10.59 5.12 5.64
N GLU A 129 9.47 5.30 4.97
CA GLU A 129 9.41 5.68 3.56
C GLU A 129 8.39 6.80 3.31
N THR A 130 8.71 7.70 2.37
CA THR A 130 7.70 8.61 1.79
C THR A 130 7.38 8.10 0.39
N LEU A 131 6.16 7.60 0.22
CA LEU A 131 5.71 6.94 -1.00
C LEU A 131 4.77 7.84 -1.78
N ALA A 132 4.83 7.74 -3.10
CA ALA A 132 3.81 8.29 -3.98
C ALA A 132 3.31 7.21 -4.92
N ILE A 133 1.99 7.13 -5.12
CA ILE A 133 1.36 6.19 -6.04
C ILE A 133 0.62 6.96 -7.12
N ARG A 134 0.76 6.50 -8.37
CA ARG A 134 0.10 7.08 -9.54
C ARG A 134 -0.78 6.05 -10.22
N PHE A 135 -2.00 6.45 -10.53
CA PHE A 135 -2.98 5.63 -11.25
C PHE A 135 -3.14 6.09 -12.69
N ALA A 136 -3.89 5.32 -13.49
CA ALA A 136 -4.13 5.62 -14.89
C ALA A 136 -4.86 6.96 -15.09
N ASN A 137 -5.88 7.23 -14.26
CA ASN A 137 -6.74 8.42 -14.30
C ASN A 137 -7.12 8.86 -12.87
N SER A 138 -7.78 10.01 -12.76
CA SER A 138 -8.22 10.61 -11.50
C SER A 138 -9.28 9.77 -10.79
N ASP A 139 -10.23 9.17 -11.53
CA ASP A 139 -11.28 8.32 -10.96
C ASP A 139 -10.69 7.11 -10.20
N ASN A 140 -9.72 6.44 -10.81
CA ASN A 140 -9.00 5.33 -10.19
C ASN A 140 -8.25 5.77 -8.93
N ALA A 141 -7.63 6.96 -8.97
CA ALA A 141 -6.95 7.51 -7.81
C ALA A 141 -7.93 7.82 -6.66
N ASN A 142 -9.09 8.38 -6.98
CA ASN A 142 -10.12 8.69 -5.99
C ASN A 142 -10.74 7.42 -5.39
N GLU A 143 -10.95 6.38 -6.21
CA GLU A 143 -11.42 5.09 -5.71
C GLU A 143 -10.39 4.43 -4.79
N PHE A 144 -9.10 4.48 -5.12
CA PHE A 144 -8.05 4.03 -4.21
C PHE A 144 -8.08 4.80 -2.89
N LYS A 145 -8.19 6.13 -2.94
CA LYS A 145 -8.26 6.96 -1.72
C LYS A 145 -9.44 6.57 -0.85
N ARG A 146 -10.63 6.41 -1.44
CA ARG A 146 -11.85 5.98 -0.73
C ARG A 146 -11.63 4.65 -0.02
N GLN A 147 -11.07 3.66 -0.73
CA GLN A 147 -10.80 2.34 -0.17
C GLN A 147 -9.73 2.38 0.92
N PHE A 148 -8.66 3.16 0.73
CA PHE A 148 -7.62 3.37 1.73
C PHE A 148 -8.22 3.94 3.02
N GLU A 149 -9.02 5.00 2.94
CA GLU A 149 -9.68 5.61 4.11
C GLU A 149 -10.68 4.67 4.79
N LEU A 150 -11.39 3.83 4.03
CA LEU A 150 -12.23 2.77 4.61
C LEU A 150 -11.40 1.74 5.39
N THR A 151 -10.25 1.32 4.84
CA THR A 151 -9.37 0.37 5.52
C THR A 151 -8.72 0.94 6.78
N GLN A 152 -8.49 2.27 6.84
CA GLN A 152 -8.05 2.93 8.07
C GLN A 152 -9.08 2.81 9.19
N LYS A 153 -10.37 2.95 8.86
CA LYS A 153 -11.47 2.77 9.83
C LYS A 153 -11.54 1.32 10.32
N ILE A 154 -11.43 0.36 9.40
CA ILE A 154 -11.39 -1.07 9.74
C ILE A 154 -10.25 -1.37 10.72
N ASN A 155 -9.03 -0.90 10.41
CA ASN A 155 -7.88 -1.13 11.27
C ASN A 155 -7.96 -0.44 12.62
N SER A 156 -8.64 0.72 12.70
CA SER A 156 -8.89 1.39 13.98
C SER A 156 -9.84 0.56 14.86
N SER A 157 -10.85 -0.06 14.26
CA SER A 157 -11.83 -0.92 14.97
C SER A 157 -11.35 -2.35 15.26
N ALA A 158 -10.31 -2.82 14.56
CA ALA A 158 -9.81 -4.20 14.68
C ALA A 158 -8.64 -4.34 15.67
N SER A 159 -8.39 -3.32 16.50
CA SER A 159 -7.40 -3.36 17.56
C SER A 159 -7.82 -4.39 18.62
N PRO A 160 -7.04 -5.46 18.87
CA PRO A 160 -7.41 -6.52 19.81
C PRO A 160 -7.31 -6.15 21.31
N ASP A 161 -7.08 -4.88 21.65
CA ASP A 161 -6.74 -4.44 23.02
C ASP A 161 -7.91 -3.78 23.80
N GLU A 162 -9.18 -4.02 23.40
CA GLU A 162 -10.36 -3.57 24.17
C GLU A 162 -11.32 -4.72 24.50
N GLN A 163 -10.77 -5.81 25.07
CA GLN A 163 -11.52 -6.66 25.99
C GLN A 163 -11.01 -6.50 27.42
N SER A 164 -10.97 -5.27 27.92
CA SER A 164 -11.11 -4.93 29.34
C SER A 164 -11.36 -3.43 29.51
N ALA A 165 -12.42 -3.10 30.26
CA ALA A 165 -12.85 -1.80 30.78
C ALA A 165 -13.88 -1.01 29.94
N PRO A 166 -15.17 -1.02 30.36
CA PRO A 166 -16.17 -0.05 29.95
C PRO A 166 -16.21 1.11 30.98
N GLU A 167 -15.34 2.11 30.88
CA GLU A 167 -15.36 3.28 31.78
C GLU A 167 -14.96 4.57 31.03
N ALA A 168 -15.66 4.89 29.95
CA ALA A 168 -15.50 6.19 29.26
C ALA A 168 -16.84 6.89 28.98
N LYS A 169 -17.92 6.47 29.68
CA LYS A 169 -19.23 7.12 29.60
C LYS A 169 -19.69 7.78 30.90
N GLU A 170 -18.98 7.57 32.01
CA GLU A 170 -19.31 8.21 33.29
C GLU A 170 -18.50 9.49 33.53
N GLN A 171 -17.36 9.69 32.85
CA GLN A 171 -16.54 10.90 33.00
C GLN A 171 -17.06 12.12 32.21
N GLU A 172 -17.81 11.93 31.12
CA GLU A 172 -18.42 13.05 30.39
C GLU A 172 -19.68 13.59 31.10
N GLU A 173 -20.36 12.79 31.93
CA GLU A 173 -21.52 13.26 32.71
C GLU A 173 -21.10 13.99 34.01
N GLU A 174 -20.00 13.61 34.65
CA GLU A 174 -19.48 14.33 35.84
C GLU A 174 -18.86 15.69 35.49
N GLU A 175 -18.16 15.83 34.34
CA GLU A 175 -17.61 17.13 33.93
C GLU A 175 -18.70 18.14 33.50
N GLU A 176 -19.83 17.68 32.94
CA GLU A 176 -20.96 18.57 32.62
C GLU A 176 -21.75 19.00 33.89
N GLU A 177 -21.83 18.18 34.93
CA GLU A 177 -22.48 18.57 36.20
C GLU A 177 -21.63 19.56 37.01
N GLU A 178 -20.30 19.43 37.04
CA GLU A 178 -19.42 20.39 37.73
C GLU A 178 -19.37 21.77 37.05
N GLU A 179 -19.38 21.86 35.71
CA GLU A 179 -19.45 23.15 35.01
C GLU A 179 -20.82 23.86 35.20
N GLU A 180 -21.90 23.12 35.47
CA GLU A 180 -23.22 23.72 35.69
C GLU A 180 -23.42 24.22 37.14
N GLU A 181 -22.70 23.65 38.12
CA GLU A 181 -22.70 24.16 39.50
C GLU A 181 -21.85 25.43 39.65
N GLU A 182 -20.65 25.51 39.04
CA GLU A 182 -19.81 26.73 39.13
C GLU A 182 -20.49 27.95 38.51
N LYS A 183 -21.22 27.80 37.38
CA LYS A 183 -21.98 28.90 36.78
C LYS A 183 -23.15 29.39 37.63
N LYS A 184 -23.74 28.51 38.46
CA LYS A 184 -24.84 28.91 39.35
C LYS A 184 -24.33 29.71 40.55
N GLU A 185 -23.17 29.38 41.11
CA GLU A 185 -22.57 30.12 42.22
C GLU A 185 -22.09 31.53 41.81
N GLU A 186 -21.43 31.69 40.65
CA GLU A 186 -21.01 33.02 40.16
C GLU A 186 -22.20 33.97 39.93
N SER A 187 -23.32 33.45 39.40
CA SER A 187 -24.53 34.26 39.14
C SER A 187 -25.29 34.67 40.41
N ALA A 188 -25.04 34.00 41.54
CA ALA A 188 -25.67 34.27 42.82
C ALA A 188 -24.91 35.34 43.62
N GLU A 189 -23.59 35.46 43.41
CA GLU A 189 -22.74 36.45 44.09
C GLU A 189 -22.90 37.85 43.45
N GLU A 190 -23.08 37.94 42.13
CA GLU A 190 -23.27 39.21 41.40
C GLU A 190 -24.65 39.89 41.64
N LYS A 191 -25.58 39.21 42.34
CA LYS A 191 -26.90 39.77 42.72
C LYS A 191 -26.98 40.28 44.15
N LYS A 192 -25.88 40.25 44.91
CA LYS A 192 -25.82 40.74 46.30
C LYS A 192 -24.97 41.98 46.51
N GLU A 193 -24.48 42.61 45.45
CA GLU A 193 -23.88 43.95 45.47
C GLU A 193 -24.83 45.02 44.90
#